data_AF-A0A9N9KJX5-F1
#
_entry.id   AF-A0A9N9KJX5-F1
#
_cell.length_a   1.000
_cell.length_b   1.000
_cell.length_c   1.000
_cell.angle_alpha   90.00
_cell.angle_beta   90.00
_cell.angle_gamma   90.00
#
_symmetry.space_group_name_H-M   'P 1'
#
loop_
_entity.id
_entity.type
_entity.pdbx_description
1 polymer ?
#
loop_
_entity_poly.entity_id
_entity_poly.type
_entity_poly.pdbx_seq_one_letter_code
_entity_poly.pdbx_strand_id
1 'polypeptide(L)'
;DARGDQCDYYSKLLNSVELINPRCKTDNSTPITRKSNHMFIDLSRLQPKVENWIEKTSIKGLKPRCITRDLSWDTPVPLEEMKGKVFYIWFFASIGVFGDDAKDTGIPVSVWRYYLISCRPET
;
A
#
# COMPACT_ATOMS: atom_id res chain seq x y z
N ASP A 1 -20.89 12.61 -18.43
CA ASP A 1 -19.83 11.75 -18.98
C ASP A 1 -19.42 10.77 -17.89
N ALA A 2 -19.08 9.53 -18.21
CA ALA A 2 -18.65 8.54 -17.23
C ALA A 2 -17.16 8.26 -17.38
N ARG A 3 -16.46 8.10 -16.26
CA ARG A 3 -15.05 7.70 -16.22
C ARG A 3 -14.97 6.18 -16.19
N GLY A 4 -13.79 5.65 -16.51
CA GLY A 4 -13.56 4.19 -16.59
C GLY A 4 -13.75 3.44 -15.27
N ASP A 5 -13.83 4.16 -14.16
CA ASP A 5 -14.00 3.67 -12.79
C ASP A 5 -15.35 4.08 -12.17
N GLN A 6 -15.93 5.21 -12.60
CA GLN A 6 -17.09 5.81 -11.95
C GLN A 6 -17.97 6.62 -12.91
N CYS A 7 -19.28 6.50 -12.77
CA CYS A 7 -20.24 7.46 -13.32
C CYS A 7 -20.62 8.49 -12.25
N ASP A 8 -20.21 9.74 -12.44
CA ASP A 8 -20.45 10.82 -11.47
C ASP A 8 -21.93 11.24 -11.37
N TYR A 9 -22.78 10.85 -12.34
CA TYR A 9 -24.22 11.15 -12.31
C TYR A 9 -25.03 10.17 -11.45
N TYR A 10 -24.73 8.87 -11.55
CA TYR A 10 -25.41 7.81 -10.80
C TYR A 10 -24.60 7.33 -9.59
N SER A 11 -23.42 7.91 -9.35
CA SER A 11 -22.44 7.50 -8.33
C SER A 11 -22.14 6.00 -8.35
N LYS A 12 -22.19 5.39 -9.54
CA LYS A 12 -22.01 3.95 -9.73
C LYS A 12 -20.56 3.66 -10.10
N LEU A 13 -19.96 2.67 -9.43
CA LEU A 13 -18.67 2.09 -9.83
C LEU A 13 -18.86 1.26 -11.10
N LEU A 14 -18.01 1.50 -12.08
CA LEU A 14 -18.05 0.85 -13.38
C LEU A 14 -16.70 0.20 -13.68
N ASN A 15 -16.73 -0.88 -14.45
CA ASN A 15 -15.52 -1.35 -15.10
C ASN A 15 -15.34 -0.60 -16.43
N SER A 16 -14.10 -0.24 -16.77
CA SER A 16 -13.81 0.53 -17.98
C SER A 16 -14.28 -0.15 -19.28
N VAL A 17 -14.38 -1.48 -19.27
CA VAL A 17 -14.88 -2.30 -20.38
C VAL A 17 -16.41 -2.25 -20.55
N GLU A 18 -17.15 -1.76 -19.56
CA GLU A 18 -18.62 -1.64 -19.58
C GLU A 18 -19.10 -0.29 -20.13
N LEU A 19 -18.17 0.63 -20.45
CA LEU A 19 -18.51 1.93 -20.99
C LEU A 19 -19.14 1.81 -22.38
N ILE A 20 -20.27 2.51 -22.56
CA ILE A 20 -20.91 2.68 -23.87
C ILE A 20 -20.14 3.78 -24.62
N ASN A 21 -19.69 3.48 -25.84
CA ASN A 21 -18.87 4.37 -26.67
C ASN A 21 -17.60 4.87 -25.95
N PRO A 22 -16.69 3.96 -25.56
CA PRO A 22 -15.49 4.36 -24.85
C PRO A 22 -14.60 5.21 -25.77
N ARG A 23 -13.92 6.20 -25.18
CA ARG A 23 -12.95 7.05 -25.88
C ARG A 23 -11.73 7.27 -25.00
N CYS A 24 -10.55 7.23 -25.61
CA CYS A 24 -9.30 7.54 -24.96
C CYS A 24 -9.23 9.05 -24.69
N LYS A 25 -8.97 9.46 -23.45
CA LYS A 25 -8.89 10.88 -23.08
C LYS A 25 -7.69 11.59 -23.72
N THR A 26 -6.65 10.85 -24.10
CA THR A 26 -5.40 11.40 -24.64
C THR A 26 -5.48 11.68 -26.14
N ASP A 27 -6.03 10.75 -26.93
CA ASP A 27 -6.03 10.82 -28.41
C ASP A 27 -7.44 10.74 -29.04
N ASN A 28 -8.49 10.69 -28.21
CA ASN A 28 -9.89 10.57 -28.61
C ASN A 28 -10.23 9.33 -29.45
N SER A 29 -9.30 8.36 -29.57
CA SER A 29 -9.53 7.10 -30.28
C SER A 29 -10.44 6.17 -29.49
N THR A 30 -11.09 5.21 -30.16
CA THR A 30 -11.89 4.17 -29.51
C THR A 30 -10.98 3.03 -29.03
N PRO A 31 -10.87 2.79 -27.71
CA PRO A 31 -10.03 1.73 -27.17
C PRO A 31 -10.59 0.34 -27.51
N ILE A 32 -9.68 -0.64 -27.63
CA ILE A 32 -10.01 -2.02 -27.97
C ILE A 32 -9.59 -2.92 -26.80
N THR A 33 -10.50 -3.75 -26.31
CA THR A 33 -10.22 -4.72 -25.26
C THR A 33 -9.27 -5.81 -25.76
N ARG A 34 -8.15 -6.01 -25.07
CA ARG A 34 -7.15 -7.05 -25.37
C ARG A 34 -6.93 -7.91 -24.14
N LYS A 35 -6.67 -9.21 -24.37
CA LYS A 35 -6.25 -10.12 -23.29
C LYS A 35 -4.76 -9.93 -23.03
N SER A 36 -4.39 -9.84 -21.76
CA SER A 36 -3.01 -9.79 -21.29
C SER A 36 -2.82 -10.72 -20.09
N ASN A 37 -1.62 -11.25 -19.94
CA ASN A 37 -1.27 -12.08 -18.79
C ASN A 37 -0.79 -11.17 -17.65
N HIS A 38 -1.24 -11.45 -16.43
CA HIS A 38 -0.84 -10.75 -15.22
C HIS A 38 -0.44 -11.77 -14.15
N MET A 39 0.56 -11.41 -13.35
CA MET A 39 0.94 -12.18 -12.16
C MET A 39 0.20 -11.62 -10.95
N PHE A 40 -0.27 -12.51 -10.09
CA PHE A 40 -0.96 -12.15 -8.85
C PHE A 40 -0.18 -12.69 -7.66
N ILE A 41 -0.19 -11.93 -6.57
CA ILE A 41 0.28 -12.42 -5.27
C ILE A 41 -0.87 -13.22 -4.65
N ASP A 42 -0.62 -14.49 -4.34
CA ASP A 42 -1.59 -15.34 -3.64
C ASP A 42 -1.64 -14.97 -2.15
N LEU A 43 -2.52 -14.03 -1.82
CA LEU A 43 -2.73 -13.54 -0.46
C LEU A 43 -3.36 -14.61 0.45
N SER A 44 -4.13 -15.55 -0.10
CA SER A 44 -4.77 -16.63 0.67
C SER A 44 -3.73 -17.51 1.37
N ARG A 45 -2.57 -17.71 0.75
CA ARG A 45 -1.44 -18.44 1.38
C ARG A 45 -0.76 -17.66 2.51
N LEU A 46 -0.88 -16.33 2.51
CA LEU A 46 -0.30 -15.46 3.54
C LEU A 46 -1.26 -15.19 4.70
N GLN A 47 -2.56 -15.28 4.46
CA GLN A 47 -3.62 -15.03 5.44
C GLN A 47 -3.40 -15.71 6.80
N PRO A 48 -3.17 -17.05 6.90
CA PRO A 48 -3.02 -17.70 8.22
C PRO A 48 -1.76 -17.24 8.96
N LYS A 49 -0.70 -16.85 8.23
CA LYS A 49 0.53 -16.32 8.85
C LYS A 49 0.29 -14.93 9.41
N VAL A 50 -0.43 -14.09 8.67
CA VAL A 50 -0.78 -12.73 9.09
C VAL A 50 -1.72 -12.76 10.28
N GLU A 51 -2.77 -13.58 10.26
CA GLU A 51 -3.73 -13.71 11.36
C GLU A 51 -3.05 -14.17 12.66
N ASN A 52 -2.22 -15.22 12.60
CA ASN A 52 -1.45 -15.71 13.76
C ASN A 52 -0.48 -14.63 14.30
N TRP A 53 0.13 -13.83 13.42
CA TRP A 53 0.97 -12.72 13.85
C TRP A 53 0.15 -11.60 14.52
N ILE A 54 -1.03 -11.29 14.00
CA ILE A 54 -1.95 -10.30 14.60
C ILE A 54 -2.40 -10.76 15.98
N GLU A 55 -2.83 -12.01 16.15
CA GLU A 55 -3.26 -12.56 17.45
C GLU A 55 -2.16 -12.44 18.51
N LYS A 56 -0.93 -12.85 18.17
CA LYS A 56 0.22 -12.77 19.08
C LYS A 56 0.58 -11.33 19.44
N THR A 57 0.56 -10.44 18.45
CA THR A 57 0.92 -9.02 18.63
C THR A 57 -0.15 -8.27 19.41
N SER A 58 -1.43 -8.59 19.17
CA SER A 58 -2.58 -8.01 19.89
C SER A 58 -2.50 -8.28 21.39
N ILE A 59 -2.08 -9.49 21.78
CA ILE A 59 -1.89 -9.87 23.19
C ILE A 59 -0.70 -9.16 23.84
N LYS A 60 0.43 -9.00 23.12
CA LYS A 60 1.62 -8.33 23.64
C LYS A 60 1.47 -6.80 23.73
N GLY A 61 0.53 -6.24 22.98
CA GLY A 61 0.32 -4.81 22.84
C GLY A 61 1.37 -4.13 21.95
N LEU A 62 0.93 -3.17 21.13
CA LEU A 62 1.83 -2.37 20.32
C LEU A 62 2.59 -1.38 21.21
N LYS A 63 3.91 -1.35 21.08
CA LYS A 63 4.76 -0.38 21.76
C LYS A 63 5.15 0.72 20.80
N PRO A 64 5.14 2.00 21.20
CA PRO A 64 5.64 3.08 20.36
C PRO A 64 7.10 2.82 20.01
N ARG A 65 7.44 2.96 18.73
CA ARG A 65 8.79 2.80 18.19
C ARG A 65 9.25 4.11 17.56
N CYS A 66 10.50 4.48 17.82
CA CYS A 66 11.10 5.68 17.23
C CYS A 66 11.39 5.45 15.74
N ILE A 67 10.72 6.21 14.89
CA ILE A 67 10.80 6.13 13.42
C ILE A 67 11.80 7.11 12.78
N THR A 68 12.54 7.87 13.57
CA THR A 68 13.54 8.85 13.09
C THR A 68 14.93 8.52 13.61
N ARG A 69 15.97 8.91 12.88
CA ARG A 69 17.38 8.80 13.30
C ARG A 69 18.17 10.04 12.89
N ASP A 70 19.20 10.32 13.67
CA ASP A 70 20.23 11.32 13.39
C ASP A 70 21.26 10.75 12.40
N LEU A 71 20.84 10.55 11.16
CA LEU A 71 21.67 10.08 10.06
C LEU A 71 21.51 11.03 8.87
N SER A 72 22.51 11.07 8.00
CA SER A 72 22.52 11.95 6.82
C SER A 72 22.12 11.26 5.50
N TRP A 73 21.96 9.92 5.49
CA TRP A 73 21.93 9.12 4.27
C TRP A 73 20.60 8.41 3.95
N ASP A 74 19.46 8.88 4.47
CA ASP A 74 18.14 8.29 4.20
C ASP A 74 17.10 9.40 3.90
N THR A 75 15.82 9.04 3.82
CA THR A 75 14.70 9.92 3.47
C THR A 75 14.53 11.01 4.54
N PRO A 76 14.68 12.30 4.19
CA PRO A 76 14.59 13.39 5.15
C PRO A 76 13.17 13.52 5.71
N VAL A 77 13.05 13.86 6.98
CA VAL A 77 11.75 14.17 7.60
C VAL A 77 11.29 15.55 7.13
N PRO A 78 10.10 15.70 6.52
CA PRO A 78 9.63 16.98 5.96
C PRO A 78 9.00 17.88 7.05
N LEU A 79 9.64 17.96 8.21
CA LEU A 79 9.22 18.78 9.34
C LEU A 79 10.38 19.67 9.78
N GLU A 80 10.11 20.97 9.92
CA GLU A 80 11.13 22.00 10.13
C GLU A 80 11.85 21.81 11.47
N GLU A 81 11.09 21.41 12.50
CA GLU A 81 11.57 21.07 13.85
C GLU A 81 12.45 19.80 13.89
N MET A 82 12.49 19.02 12.80
CA MET A 82 13.28 17.79 12.68
C MET A 82 14.30 17.85 11.54
N LYS A 83 14.72 19.05 11.13
CA LYS A 83 15.81 19.25 10.17
C LYS A 83 17.08 18.50 10.59
N GLY A 84 17.68 17.80 9.63
CA GLY A 84 18.87 16.97 9.85
C GLY A 84 18.57 15.54 10.33
N LYS A 85 17.30 15.21 10.58
CA LYS A 85 16.87 13.83 10.83
C LYS A 85 16.35 13.18 9.56
N VAL A 86 16.54 11.87 9.49
CA VAL A 86 15.97 11.02 8.44
C VAL A 86 15.03 10.00 9.06
N PHE A 87 14.07 9.52 8.28
CA PHE A 87 13.27 8.37 8.65
C PHE A 87 14.17 7.15 8.79
N TYR A 88 13.92 6.35 9.81
CA TYR A 88 14.69 5.14 10.07
C TYR A 88 14.44 4.12 8.96
N ILE A 89 15.49 3.61 8.32
CA ILE A 89 15.38 2.64 7.21
C ILE A 89 14.42 1.47 7.46
N TRP A 90 14.29 1.03 8.71
CA TRP A 90 13.34 -0.03 9.09
C TRP A 90 11.87 0.39 8.98
N PHE A 91 11.54 1.67 9.06
CA PHE A 91 10.19 2.19 8.76
C PHE A 91 9.77 1.79 7.34
N PHE A 92 10.67 1.92 6.36
CA PHE A 92 10.42 1.51 4.97
C PHE A 92 10.71 0.04 4.69
N ALA A 93 11.44 -0.65 5.56
CA ALA A 93 11.70 -2.09 5.49
C ALA A 93 10.76 -2.91 6.39
N SER A 94 9.64 -2.32 6.84
CA SER A 94 8.52 -3.03 7.51
C SER A 94 8.80 -3.56 8.92
N ILE A 95 10.02 -3.39 9.44
CA ILE A 95 10.43 -3.81 10.78
C ILE A 95 10.33 -2.64 11.78
N GLY A 96 10.30 -1.41 11.30
CA GLY A 96 10.19 -0.22 12.15
C GLY A 96 8.79 -0.02 12.71
N VAL A 97 7.75 -0.36 11.91
CA VAL A 97 6.34 -0.22 12.31
C VAL A 97 5.85 -1.47 13.06
N PHE A 98 6.29 -2.65 12.64
CA PHE A 98 5.83 -3.93 13.18
C PHE A 98 6.82 -4.64 14.13
N GLY A 99 7.99 -4.03 14.36
CA GLY A 99 9.06 -4.61 15.19
C GLY A 99 9.84 -5.73 14.50
N ASP A 100 10.81 -6.29 15.22
CA ASP A 100 11.61 -7.44 14.76
C ASP A 100 10.74 -8.69 14.54
N ASP A 101 9.61 -8.79 15.25
CA ASP A 101 8.63 -9.88 15.12
C ASP A 101 8.13 -10.03 13.67
N ALA A 102 8.08 -8.94 12.89
CA ALA A 102 7.69 -8.99 11.48
C ALA A 102 8.72 -9.74 10.61
N LYS A 103 10.01 -9.68 10.96
CA LYS A 103 11.08 -10.43 10.29
C LYS A 103 10.89 -11.93 10.47
N ASP A 104 10.51 -12.35 11.68
CA ASP A 104 10.35 -13.76 12.05
C ASP A 104 9.14 -14.42 11.38
N THR A 105 8.19 -13.64 10.86
CA THR A 105 7.05 -14.17 10.09
C THR A 105 7.46 -14.79 8.75
N GLY A 106 8.64 -14.42 8.21
CA GLY A 106 9.05 -14.79 6.87
C GLY A 106 8.16 -14.24 5.75
N ILE A 107 7.27 -13.28 6.06
CA ILE A 107 6.42 -12.61 5.08
C ILE A 107 7.29 -11.59 4.31
N PRO A 108 7.26 -11.58 2.97
CA PRO A 108 8.05 -10.64 2.18
C PRO A 108 7.77 -9.18 2.53
N VAL A 109 8.82 -8.36 2.59
CA VAL A 109 8.76 -6.91 2.88
C VAL A 109 7.77 -6.17 1.96
N SER A 110 7.60 -6.62 0.73
CA SER A 110 6.63 -6.04 -0.22
C SER A 110 5.18 -6.13 0.25
N VAL A 111 4.81 -7.18 0.99
CA VAL A 111 3.43 -7.39 1.49
C VAL A 111 3.13 -6.40 2.61
N TRP A 112 4.10 -6.17 3.51
CA TRP A 112 3.98 -5.19 4.57
C TRP A 112 3.93 -3.75 4.04
N ARG A 113 4.71 -3.44 3.00
CA ARG A 113 4.62 -2.16 2.29
C ARG A 113 3.24 -1.96 1.68
N TYR A 114 2.69 -2.98 1.03
CA TYR A 114 1.33 -2.95 0.50
C TYR A 114 0.31 -2.68 1.62
N TYR A 115 0.38 -3.41 2.73
CA TYR A 115 -0.51 -3.21 3.88
C TYR A 115 -0.46 -1.78 4.44
N LEU A 116 0.76 -1.24 4.66
CA LEU A 116 0.93 0.13 5.14
C LEU A 116 0.41 1.20 4.17
N ILE A 117 0.53 0.95 2.85
CA ILE A 117 -0.03 1.83 1.82
C ILE A 117 -1.55 1.71 1.77
N SER A 118 -2.11 0.50 1.86
CA SER A 118 -3.55 0.26 1.82
C SER A 118 -4.29 0.72 3.09
N CYS A 119 -3.60 0.76 4.22
CA CYS A 119 -4.15 1.20 5.51
C CYS A 119 -3.86 2.69 5.79
N ARG A 120 -3.40 3.47 4.81
CA ARG A 120 -3.24 4.92 5.02
C ARG A 120 -4.58 5.55 5.41
N PRO A 121 -4.67 6.21 6.56
CA PRO A 121 -5.83 6.97 6.96
C PRO A 121 -5.78 8.33 6.24
N GLU A 122 -6.03 8.32 4.94
CA GLU A 122 -6.32 9.54 4.19
C GLU A 122 -7.69 9.36 3.52
N THR A 123 -8.71 9.56 4.35
CA THR A 123 -9.90 10.38 4.01
C THR A 123 -9.74 11.70 4.74
#